data_AF-A0A519UDQ5-F1
#
_entry.id   AF-A0A519UDQ5-F1
#
_cell.length_a   1.000
_cell.length_b   1.000
_cell.length_c   1.000
_cell.angle_alpha   90.00
_cell.angle_beta   90.00
_cell.angle_gamma   90.00
#
_symmetry.space_group_name_H-M   'P 1'
#
loop_
_entity.id
_entity.type
_entity.pdbx_description
1 polymer ?
#
loop_
_entity_poly.entity_id
_entity_poly.type
_entity_poly.pdbx_seq_one_letter_code
_entity_poly.pdbx_strand_id
1 'polypeptide(L)'
;YHAMIGVPKAWTPGTAGALHKQVVVVKATTEADLAKYQGQLRDKIVLLPVLTPPQPNFEPDAKRLSAEDLQKLADVPASPATPAASRPAAPDAEARRTTLLAARALRAKLSDMLLAEGAAAVLSPTRGTDGTVFTTNGAPYAADAKPVLPELEMSTEDQLRLIRLVEAGIPVEVELETKTHFQTRDLKGYNVVAEIPGTDRKLKSEVVMLGGHLDSWHSATGATDNAAGVAVMMEAVRILKASGLKPRRTIRIALWGEEEQGLHGSRNYVKNHFADPATMLLKPDHEKLAAYFNLDNGAGKIRGIYAQGNETVKPIFTTWLAPFADMGATTVTSRNTGSTDHVAFD
;
A
#
# COMPACT_ATOMS: atom_id res chain seq x y z
N TYR A 1 35.08 -6.95 -4.18
CA TYR A 1 33.91 -6.09 -3.89
C TYR A 1 32.87 -6.28 -4.98
N HIS A 2 31.60 -6.46 -4.62
CA HIS A 2 30.47 -6.56 -5.55
C HIS A 2 29.39 -5.59 -5.04
N ALA A 3 28.95 -4.67 -5.90
CA ALA A 3 27.87 -3.76 -5.56
C ALA A 3 26.56 -4.54 -5.48
N MET A 4 25.71 -4.19 -4.51
CA MET A 4 24.41 -4.81 -4.29
C MET A 4 23.34 -3.73 -4.26
N ILE A 5 22.12 -4.10 -4.61
CA ILE A 5 20.97 -3.21 -4.59
C ILE A 5 20.27 -3.34 -3.23
N GLY A 6 20.23 -2.22 -2.51
CA GLY A 6 19.54 -2.09 -1.23
C GLY A 6 18.88 -0.72 -1.10
N VAL A 7 17.69 -0.70 -0.53
CA VAL A 7 16.89 0.51 -0.29
C VAL A 7 16.71 0.69 1.21
N PRO A 8 17.02 1.86 1.79
CA PRO A 8 16.69 2.11 3.20
C PRO A 8 15.20 1.91 3.43
N LYS A 9 14.84 1.07 4.38
CA LYS A 9 13.44 0.81 4.69
C LYS A 9 12.81 2.04 5.33
N ALA A 10 11.58 2.36 4.95
CA ALA A 10 10.91 3.55 5.46
C ALA A 10 10.88 3.59 6.99
N TRP A 11 11.06 4.79 7.53
CA TRP A 11 11.07 5.10 8.96
C TRP A 11 12.13 4.38 9.81
N THR A 12 13.20 3.88 9.19
CA THR A 12 14.37 3.38 9.91
C THR A 12 15.47 4.44 10.03
N PRO A 13 16.24 4.48 11.13
CA PRO A 13 17.30 5.46 11.29
C PRO A 13 18.44 5.22 10.30
N GLY A 14 19.25 6.26 10.09
CA GLY A 14 20.50 6.16 9.35
C GLY A 14 21.58 5.42 10.15
N THR A 15 22.67 5.05 9.50
CA THR A 15 23.87 4.55 10.18
C THR A 15 24.73 5.72 10.68
N ALA A 16 25.56 5.47 11.71
CA ALA A 16 26.54 6.43 12.20
C ALA A 16 27.81 6.44 11.32
N GLY A 17 27.62 6.69 10.02
CA GLY A 17 28.65 6.57 8.97
C GLY A 17 28.67 5.19 8.30
N ALA A 18 29.72 4.94 7.53
CA ALA A 18 29.92 3.67 6.84
C ALA A 18 30.18 2.54 7.84
N LEU A 19 29.39 1.48 7.73
CA LEU A 19 29.61 0.22 8.41
C LEU A 19 30.42 -0.70 7.50
N HIS A 20 31.40 -1.42 8.06
CA HIS A 20 32.07 -2.54 7.41
C HIS A 20 32.10 -3.69 8.42
N LYS A 21 31.14 -4.61 8.32
CA LYS A 21 30.87 -5.61 9.37
C LYS A 21 30.56 -6.97 8.77
N GLN A 22 30.86 -8.02 9.53
CA GLN A 22 30.50 -9.40 9.19
C GLN A 22 28.97 -9.57 9.20
N VAL A 23 28.48 -10.37 8.25
CA VAL A 23 27.07 -10.75 8.12
C VAL A 23 26.78 -12.05 8.88
N VAL A 24 25.64 -12.07 9.59
CA VAL A 24 25.08 -13.28 10.21
C VAL A 24 23.67 -13.50 9.67
N VAL A 25 23.38 -14.72 9.20
CA VAL A 25 22.03 -15.08 8.73
C VAL A 25 21.20 -15.58 9.91
N VAL A 26 20.05 -14.97 10.16
CA VAL A 26 19.13 -15.37 11.25
C VAL A 26 17.89 -16.04 10.67
N LYS A 27 17.89 -17.38 10.58
CA LYS A 27 16.78 -18.18 10.03
C LYS A 27 15.83 -18.68 11.13
N ALA A 28 15.30 -17.78 11.96
CA ALA A 28 14.37 -18.17 13.01
C ALA A 28 12.92 -18.20 12.50
N THR A 29 12.24 -19.34 12.67
CA THR A 29 10.80 -19.49 12.39
C THR A 29 9.97 -19.67 13.66
N THR A 30 10.65 -19.92 14.79
CA THR A 30 10.07 -20.02 16.13
C THR A 30 10.90 -19.23 17.14
N GLU A 31 10.33 -18.97 18.32
CA GLU A 31 11.07 -18.34 19.43
C GLU A 31 12.23 -19.22 19.93
N ALA A 32 12.08 -20.53 19.88
CA ALA A 32 13.15 -21.47 20.21
C ALA A 32 14.32 -21.36 19.22
N ASP A 33 14.06 -21.02 17.96
CA ASP A 33 15.12 -20.74 17.00
C ASP A 33 15.83 -19.42 17.29
N LEU A 34 15.11 -18.38 17.73
CA LEU A 34 15.74 -17.11 18.13
C LEU A 34 16.77 -17.30 19.24
N ALA A 35 16.46 -18.14 20.23
CA ALA A 35 17.38 -18.43 21.33
C ALA A 35 18.74 -18.98 20.87
N LYS A 36 18.80 -19.65 19.70
CA LYS A 36 20.05 -20.17 19.13
C LYS A 36 21.01 -19.08 18.67
N TYR A 37 20.53 -17.85 18.46
CA TYR A 37 21.34 -16.71 18.04
C TYR A 37 21.73 -15.80 19.21
N GLN A 38 21.29 -16.11 20.43
CA GLN A 38 21.50 -15.24 21.58
C GLN A 38 22.98 -15.05 21.89
N GLY A 39 23.38 -13.79 22.05
CA GLY A 39 24.75 -13.35 22.33
C GLY A 39 25.69 -13.35 21.12
N GLN A 40 25.17 -13.55 19.90
CA GLN A 40 25.98 -13.68 18.68
C GLN A 40 25.86 -12.49 17.73
N LEU A 41 24.95 -11.55 18.00
CA LEU A 41 24.55 -10.52 17.02
C LEU A 41 25.21 -9.17 17.23
N ARG A 42 25.92 -8.99 18.35
CA ARG A 42 26.63 -7.75 18.67
C ARG A 42 27.60 -7.37 17.55
N ASP A 43 27.50 -6.13 17.07
CA ASP A 43 28.35 -5.55 16.04
C ASP A 43 28.33 -6.33 14.70
N LYS A 44 27.25 -7.07 14.42
CA LYS A 44 27.01 -7.77 13.16
C LYS A 44 25.94 -7.09 12.32
N ILE A 45 26.03 -7.29 11.01
CA ILE A 45 24.91 -7.02 10.10
C ILE A 45 24.05 -8.29 10.04
N VAL A 46 22.77 -8.15 10.37
CA VAL A 46 21.84 -9.28 10.42
C VAL A 46 21.13 -9.43 9.10
N LEU A 47 21.29 -10.58 8.45
CA LEU A 47 20.62 -10.91 7.20
C LEU A 47 19.39 -11.79 7.48
N LEU A 48 18.20 -11.25 7.18
CA LEU A 48 16.95 -12.00 7.30
C LEU A 48 16.81 -13.01 6.14
N PRO A 49 16.07 -14.11 6.32
CA PRO A 49 15.92 -15.12 5.30
C PRO A 49 14.92 -14.69 4.22
N VAL A 50 15.16 -15.11 2.98
CA VAL A 50 14.17 -15.07 1.91
C VAL A 50 13.27 -16.29 2.08
N LEU A 51 12.05 -16.08 2.58
CA LEU A 51 11.11 -17.18 2.88
C LEU A 51 10.53 -17.82 1.62
N THR A 52 10.42 -17.06 0.53
CA THR A 52 9.86 -17.54 -0.74
C THR A 52 10.80 -17.10 -1.87
N PRO A 53 11.86 -17.88 -2.14
CA PRO A 53 12.81 -17.55 -3.19
C PRO A 53 12.13 -17.64 -4.57
N PRO A 54 12.47 -16.73 -5.50
CA PRO A 54 11.95 -16.75 -6.85
C PRO A 54 12.28 -18.08 -7.52
N GLN A 55 11.31 -18.60 -8.26
CA GLN A 55 11.47 -19.81 -9.06
C GLN A 55 11.50 -19.40 -10.53
N PRO A 56 12.22 -20.15 -11.38
CA PRO A 56 12.12 -19.96 -12.83
C PRO A 56 10.66 -20.00 -13.26
N ASN A 57 10.24 -18.96 -13.96
CA ASN A 57 8.88 -18.82 -14.44
C ASN A 57 8.94 -18.46 -15.94
N PHE A 58 8.09 -19.12 -16.73
CA PHE A 58 7.94 -18.85 -18.16
C PHE A 58 6.63 -18.11 -18.48
N GLU A 59 5.80 -17.88 -17.46
CA GLU A 59 4.57 -17.11 -17.58
C GLU A 59 4.87 -15.61 -17.41
N PRO A 60 4.15 -14.73 -18.10
CA PRO A 60 4.31 -13.29 -17.92
C PRO A 60 3.89 -12.85 -16.51
N ASP A 61 4.64 -11.90 -15.92
CA ASP A 61 4.41 -11.33 -14.59
C ASP A 61 3.03 -10.67 -14.44
N ALA A 62 2.49 -10.16 -15.54
CA ALA A 62 1.18 -9.55 -15.60
C ALA A 62 0.36 -10.13 -16.77
N LYS A 63 -0.85 -10.58 -16.45
CA LYS A 63 -1.84 -11.02 -17.44
C LYS A 63 -3.03 -10.09 -17.42
N ARG A 64 -3.53 -9.75 -18.61
CA ARG A 64 -4.82 -9.05 -18.72
C ARG A 64 -5.92 -10.04 -18.40
N LEU A 65 -6.91 -9.60 -17.63
CA LEU A 65 -8.14 -10.37 -17.41
C LEU A 65 -8.80 -10.66 -18.75
N SER A 66 -9.09 -11.94 -19.00
CA SER A 66 -9.83 -12.39 -20.17
C SER A 66 -11.29 -11.94 -20.08
N ALA A 67 -12.04 -12.09 -21.18
CA ALA A 67 -13.47 -11.83 -21.15
C ALA A 67 -14.20 -12.74 -20.14
N GLU A 68 -13.74 -13.99 -20.00
CA GLU A 68 -14.29 -14.94 -19.02
C GLU A 68 -13.98 -14.51 -17.59
N ASP A 69 -12.76 -14.04 -17.30
CA ASP A 69 -12.40 -13.54 -15.96
C ASP A 69 -13.23 -12.30 -15.58
N LEU A 70 -13.43 -11.40 -16.54
CA LEU A 70 -14.25 -10.22 -16.36
C LEU A 70 -15.73 -10.56 -16.15
N GLN A 71 -16.25 -11.57 -16.86
CA GLN A 71 -17.60 -12.08 -16.65
C GLN A 71 -17.74 -12.68 -15.24
N LYS A 72 -16.79 -13.52 -14.83
CA LYS A 72 -16.74 -14.07 -13.46
C LYS A 72 -16.72 -12.97 -12.40
N LEU A 73 -16.02 -11.87 -12.64
CA LEU A 73 -16.04 -10.71 -11.74
C LEU A 73 -17.41 -10.02 -11.72
N ALA A 74 -18.07 -9.84 -12.86
CA ALA A 74 -19.39 -9.21 -12.95
C ALA A 74 -20.49 -10.02 -12.22
N ASP A 75 -20.37 -11.35 -12.28
CA ASP A 75 -21.33 -12.31 -11.72
C ASP A 75 -21.18 -12.51 -10.21
N VAL A 76 -20.13 -11.95 -9.58
CA VAL A 76 -20.01 -11.98 -8.12
C VAL A 76 -21.18 -11.21 -7.49
N PRO A 77 -22.04 -11.85 -6.69
CA PRO A 77 -23.12 -11.16 -6.00
C PRO A 77 -22.52 -10.21 -4.96
N ALA A 78 -23.23 -9.13 -4.63
CA ALA A 78 -22.83 -8.28 -3.53
C ALA A 78 -22.70 -9.10 -2.26
N SER A 79 -21.51 -9.02 -1.69
CA SER A 79 -21.33 -9.34 -0.28
C SER A 79 -21.74 -8.09 0.50
N PRO A 80 -22.49 -8.20 1.62
CA PRO A 80 -22.69 -7.07 2.51
C PRO A 80 -21.34 -6.43 2.82
N ALA A 81 -21.29 -5.10 2.95
CA ALA A 81 -20.17 -4.40 3.58
C ALA A 81 -20.04 -4.92 5.02
N THR A 82 -19.38 -6.07 5.16
CA THR A 82 -19.10 -6.66 6.44
C THR A 82 -17.79 -6.03 6.89
N PRO A 83 -17.73 -5.48 8.12
CA PRO A 83 -16.45 -5.08 8.71
C PRO A 83 -15.43 -6.19 8.46
N ALA A 84 -14.15 -5.88 8.28
CA ALA A 84 -13.12 -6.91 8.06
C ALA A 84 -13.16 -8.05 9.12
N ALA A 85 -13.72 -7.77 10.30
CA ALA A 85 -13.99 -8.69 11.39
C ALA A 85 -15.14 -9.71 11.19
N SER A 86 -15.99 -9.55 10.16
CA SER A 86 -17.25 -10.30 10.00
C SER A 86 -17.38 -11.03 8.66
N ARG A 87 -16.36 -10.98 7.79
CA ARG A 87 -16.27 -11.89 6.64
C ARG A 87 -16.31 -13.33 7.17
N PRO A 88 -17.15 -14.24 6.63
CA PRO A 88 -16.93 -15.66 6.87
C PRO A 88 -15.49 -15.94 6.43
N ALA A 89 -14.69 -16.41 7.37
CA ALA A 89 -13.34 -16.84 7.10
C ALA A 89 -13.38 -17.72 5.84
N ALA A 90 -12.49 -17.45 4.88
CA ALA A 90 -12.08 -18.53 3.98
C ALA A 90 -11.81 -19.77 4.85
N PRO A 91 -11.95 -21.02 4.34
CA PRO A 91 -11.83 -22.24 5.16
C PRO A 91 -10.57 -22.35 6.02
N ASP A 92 -9.61 -21.44 5.83
CA ASP A 92 -8.34 -21.27 6.52
C ASP A 92 -8.07 -19.84 7.06
N ALA A 93 -9.02 -18.89 7.05
CA ALA A 93 -8.70 -17.49 7.39
C ALA A 93 -8.33 -17.30 8.86
N GLU A 94 -8.91 -18.07 9.79
CA GLU A 94 -8.48 -18.03 11.19
C GLU A 94 -7.07 -18.63 11.36
N ALA A 95 -6.76 -19.70 10.63
CA ALA A 95 -5.42 -20.27 10.60
C ALA A 95 -4.42 -19.26 10.03
N ARG A 96 -4.72 -18.64 8.87
CA ARG A 96 -3.91 -17.56 8.28
C ARG A 96 -3.75 -16.39 9.22
N ARG A 97 -4.82 -15.95 9.90
CA ARG A 97 -4.76 -14.86 10.90
C ARG A 97 -3.82 -15.23 12.04
N THR A 98 -3.96 -16.44 12.58
CA THR A 98 -3.11 -16.96 13.64
C THR A 98 -1.64 -17.00 13.20
N THR A 99 -1.36 -17.52 12.00
CA THR A 99 -0.01 -17.54 11.41
C THR A 99 0.56 -16.12 11.24
N LEU A 100 -0.24 -15.17 10.75
CA LEU A 100 0.19 -13.77 10.58
C LEU A 100 0.50 -13.10 11.93
N LEU A 101 -0.35 -13.33 12.94
CA LEU A 101 -0.11 -12.80 14.30
C LEU A 101 1.15 -13.41 14.92
N ALA A 102 1.34 -14.72 14.77
CA ALA A 102 2.55 -15.40 15.24
C ALA A 102 3.81 -14.87 14.53
N ALA A 103 3.77 -14.69 13.21
CA ALA A 103 4.88 -14.11 12.45
C ALA A 103 5.20 -12.67 12.87
N ARG A 104 4.16 -11.85 13.13
CA ARG A 104 4.34 -10.48 13.68
C ARG A 104 4.98 -10.50 15.07
N ALA A 105 4.51 -11.37 15.95
CA ALA A 105 5.06 -11.52 17.30
C ALA A 105 6.53 -11.97 17.26
N LEU A 106 6.86 -12.94 16.40
CA LEU A 106 8.23 -13.39 16.20
C LEU A 106 9.13 -12.26 15.67
N ARG A 107 8.66 -11.49 14.68
CA ARG A 107 9.42 -10.36 14.14
C ARG A 107 9.63 -9.25 15.17
N ALA A 108 8.66 -8.99 16.03
CA ALA A 108 8.81 -8.05 17.15
C ALA A 108 9.87 -8.54 18.15
N LYS A 109 9.84 -9.82 18.54
CA LYS A 109 10.85 -10.42 19.43
C LYS A 109 12.26 -10.40 18.82
N LEU A 110 12.38 -10.69 17.52
CA LEU A 110 13.63 -10.54 16.80
C LEU A 110 14.12 -9.09 16.87
N SER A 111 13.28 -8.11 16.54
CA SER A 111 13.65 -6.70 16.60
C SER A 111 14.14 -6.27 17.99
N ASP A 112 13.44 -6.68 19.06
CA ASP A 112 13.84 -6.39 20.44
C ASP A 112 15.21 -7.03 20.77
N MET A 113 15.44 -8.27 20.34
CA MET A 113 16.72 -8.97 20.50
C MET A 113 17.86 -8.28 19.76
N LEU A 114 17.66 -7.88 18.50
CA LEU A 114 18.68 -7.21 17.70
C LEU A 114 19.14 -5.90 18.34
N LEU A 115 18.19 -5.12 18.87
CA LEU A 115 18.47 -3.89 19.61
C LEU A 115 19.22 -4.18 20.92
N ALA A 116 18.73 -5.13 21.71
CA ALA A 116 19.31 -5.46 23.01
C ALA A 116 20.76 -5.96 22.92
N GLU A 117 21.09 -6.72 21.88
CA GLU A 117 22.46 -7.23 21.67
C GLU A 117 23.41 -6.21 21.04
N GLY A 118 22.86 -5.17 20.39
CA GLY A 118 23.63 -4.17 19.67
C GLY A 118 24.08 -4.66 18.30
N ALA A 119 23.18 -5.28 17.53
CA ALA A 119 23.41 -5.49 16.10
C ALA A 119 23.54 -4.14 15.36
N ALA A 120 24.36 -4.11 14.31
CA ALA A 120 24.74 -2.86 13.66
C ALA A 120 23.70 -2.37 12.63
N ALA A 121 23.12 -3.30 11.86
CA ALA A 121 22.08 -3.03 10.87
C ALA A 121 21.37 -4.33 10.48
N VAL A 122 20.25 -4.21 9.78
CA VAL A 122 19.46 -5.33 9.25
C VAL A 122 19.38 -5.26 7.74
N LEU A 123 19.55 -6.39 7.07
CA LEU A 123 19.29 -6.57 5.66
C LEU A 123 18.08 -7.49 5.51
N SER A 124 17.01 -7.00 4.90
CA SER A 124 15.74 -7.72 4.78
C SER A 124 15.33 -7.94 3.33
N PRO A 125 14.61 -9.03 3.04
CA PRO A 125 14.17 -9.29 1.68
C PRO A 125 13.00 -8.39 1.31
N THR A 126 12.99 -7.96 0.06
CA THR A 126 11.77 -7.45 -0.58
C THR A 126 11.23 -8.44 -1.61
N ARG A 127 10.03 -8.16 -2.14
CA ARG A 127 9.51 -8.86 -3.32
C ARG A 127 10.21 -8.34 -4.58
N GLY A 128 10.09 -9.12 -5.65
CA GLY A 128 10.61 -8.78 -6.97
C GLY A 128 11.32 -9.97 -7.61
N THR A 129 11.16 -10.08 -8.91
CA THR A 129 11.84 -11.03 -9.80
C THR A 129 12.44 -10.26 -10.97
N ASP A 130 13.28 -10.91 -11.77
CA ASP A 130 13.76 -10.37 -13.06
C ASP A 130 14.46 -9.00 -12.93
N GLY A 131 15.14 -8.78 -11.80
CA GLY A 131 15.86 -7.54 -11.49
C GLY A 131 15.00 -6.42 -10.91
N THR A 132 13.71 -6.65 -10.64
CA THR A 132 12.86 -5.67 -9.97
C THR A 132 13.07 -5.67 -8.45
N VAL A 133 12.96 -4.50 -7.83
CA VAL A 133 13.06 -4.29 -6.38
C VAL A 133 11.90 -3.40 -5.96
N PHE A 134 11.14 -3.85 -4.97
CA PHE A 134 9.99 -3.11 -4.45
C PHE A 134 10.30 -2.57 -3.05
N THR A 135 9.65 -1.49 -2.65
CA THR A 135 9.48 -1.13 -1.24
C THR A 135 7.99 -0.94 -1.04
N THR A 136 7.41 -1.55 0.00
CA THR A 136 5.97 -1.44 0.28
C THR A 136 5.68 -1.57 1.76
N ASN A 137 6.65 -1.26 2.62
CA ASN A 137 6.46 -1.32 4.06
C ASN A 137 7.51 -0.47 4.78
N GLY A 138 7.27 -0.21 6.06
CA GLY A 138 8.20 0.52 6.89
C GLY A 138 8.26 0.02 8.33
N ALA A 139 9.13 0.64 9.11
CA ALA A 139 9.16 0.49 10.56
C ALA A 139 8.00 1.26 11.22
N PRO A 140 7.69 0.99 12.49
CA PRO A 140 6.78 1.84 13.25
C PRO A 140 7.24 3.29 13.23
N TYR A 141 6.33 4.22 12.90
CA TYR A 141 6.66 5.62 12.63
C TYR A 141 5.96 6.62 13.55
N ALA A 142 5.15 6.14 14.50
CA ALA A 142 4.55 6.99 15.53
C ALA A 142 5.66 7.76 16.28
N ALA A 143 5.35 8.96 16.77
CA ALA A 143 6.34 9.82 17.43
C ALA A 143 6.95 9.17 18.69
N ASP A 144 6.20 8.29 19.35
CA ASP A 144 6.58 7.49 20.51
C ASP A 144 6.93 6.02 20.15
N ALA A 145 7.11 5.73 18.86
CA ALA A 145 7.50 4.41 18.41
C ALA A 145 8.82 3.97 19.05
N LYS A 146 8.91 2.68 19.37
CA LYS A 146 10.16 2.09 19.84
C LYS A 146 11.26 2.30 18.80
N PRO A 147 12.50 2.57 19.22
CA PRO A 147 13.65 2.59 18.33
C PRO A 147 13.75 1.28 17.54
N VAL A 148 14.23 1.37 16.31
CA VAL A 148 14.58 0.23 15.46
C VAL A 148 16.00 0.42 14.94
N LEU A 149 16.63 -0.66 14.47
CA LEU A 149 17.93 -0.57 13.81
C LEU A 149 17.78 -0.01 12.39
N PRO A 150 18.86 0.55 11.81
CA PRO A 150 18.92 0.77 10.37
C PRO A 150 18.61 -0.52 9.62
N GLU A 151 17.64 -0.50 8.71
CA GLU A 151 17.25 -1.65 7.89
C GLU A 151 17.30 -1.27 6.41
N LEU A 152 17.90 -2.12 5.58
CA LEU A 152 17.86 -1.99 4.13
C LEU A 152 17.11 -3.20 3.54
N GLU A 153 16.11 -2.91 2.71
CA GLU A 153 15.44 -3.87 1.86
C GLU A 153 16.32 -4.17 0.65
N MET A 154 16.76 -5.42 0.51
CA MET A 154 17.71 -5.86 -0.50
C MET A 154 16.99 -6.51 -1.68
N SER A 155 17.58 -6.39 -2.88
CA SER A 155 17.14 -7.19 -4.01
C SER A 155 17.21 -8.68 -3.66
N THR A 156 16.21 -9.44 -4.10
CA THR A 156 16.12 -10.86 -3.75
C THR A 156 17.36 -11.64 -4.19
N GLU A 157 17.90 -11.33 -5.37
CA GLU A 157 19.08 -12.01 -5.93
C GLU A 157 20.37 -11.73 -5.14
N ASP A 158 20.61 -10.47 -4.77
CA ASP A 158 21.79 -10.10 -3.99
C ASP A 158 21.73 -10.73 -2.59
N GLN A 159 20.54 -10.73 -1.98
CA GLN A 159 20.35 -11.33 -0.67
C GLN A 159 20.52 -12.84 -0.71
N LEU A 160 19.97 -13.54 -1.70
CA LEU A 160 20.17 -14.98 -1.86
C LEU A 160 21.64 -15.32 -2.10
N ARG A 161 22.39 -14.47 -2.81
CA ARG A 161 23.84 -14.64 -2.94
C ARG A 161 24.55 -14.55 -1.60
N LEU A 162 24.26 -13.53 -0.79
CA LEU A 162 24.83 -13.38 0.55
C LEU A 162 24.52 -14.61 1.42
N ILE A 163 23.26 -15.06 1.41
CA ILE A 163 22.82 -16.25 2.16
C ILE A 163 23.63 -17.49 1.74
N ARG A 164 23.74 -17.78 0.44
CA ARG A 164 24.49 -18.94 -0.06
C ARG A 164 25.96 -18.93 0.36
N LEU A 165 26.60 -17.76 0.37
CA LEU A 165 28.00 -17.64 0.78
C LEU A 165 28.17 -17.92 2.27
N VAL A 166 27.34 -17.30 3.12
CA VAL A 166 27.38 -17.54 4.58
C VAL A 166 27.09 -19.01 4.90
N GLU A 167 26.12 -19.62 4.23
CA GLU A 167 25.78 -21.04 4.43
C GLU A 167 26.87 -22.00 3.93
N ALA A 168 27.66 -21.61 2.93
CA ALA A 168 28.84 -22.35 2.50
C ALA A 168 30.03 -22.22 3.47
N GLY A 169 29.85 -21.54 4.62
CA GLY A 169 30.92 -21.30 5.60
C GLY A 169 31.93 -20.26 5.14
N ILE A 170 31.62 -19.48 4.10
CA ILE A 170 32.48 -18.40 3.62
C ILE A 170 32.16 -17.16 4.45
N PRO A 171 33.15 -16.56 5.16
CA PRO A 171 32.94 -15.30 5.85
C PRO A 171 32.54 -14.20 4.86
N VAL A 172 31.44 -13.50 5.13
CA VAL A 172 30.95 -12.39 4.32
C VAL A 172 30.96 -11.12 5.15
N GLU A 173 31.55 -10.07 4.59
CA GLU A 173 31.49 -8.71 5.12
C GLU A 173 30.71 -7.84 4.14
N VAL A 174 29.92 -6.91 4.69
CA VAL A 174 29.18 -5.92 3.91
C VAL A 174 29.63 -4.53 4.34
N GLU A 175 29.87 -3.70 3.34
CA GLU A 175 29.99 -2.25 3.51
C GLU A 175 28.64 -1.60 3.19
N LEU A 176 28.09 -0.81 4.12
CA LEU A 176 26.85 -0.07 3.89
C LEU A 176 26.83 1.26 4.66
N GLU A 177 26.15 2.26 4.09
CA GLU A 177 25.84 3.52 4.74
C GLU A 177 24.42 3.94 4.34
N THR A 178 23.62 4.39 5.31
CA THR A 178 22.34 5.06 5.03
C THR A 178 22.25 6.36 5.81
N LYS A 179 21.74 7.41 5.15
CA LYS A 179 21.57 8.74 5.72
C LYS A 179 20.10 9.07 5.78
N THR A 180 19.49 8.83 6.94
CA THR A 180 18.08 9.18 7.20
C THR A 180 17.98 10.47 7.97
N HIS A 181 17.07 11.35 7.55
CA HIS A 181 16.66 12.53 8.31
C HIS A 181 15.15 12.50 8.51
N PHE A 182 14.70 12.45 9.77
CA PHE A 182 13.29 12.52 10.11
C PHE A 182 12.80 13.98 10.08
N GLN A 183 11.71 14.24 9.37
CA GLN A 183 11.04 15.54 9.38
C GLN A 183 10.10 15.61 10.59
N THR A 184 10.59 16.18 11.70
CA THR A 184 9.82 16.27 12.97
C THR A 184 9.30 17.67 13.28
N ARG A 185 9.63 18.67 12.45
CA ARG A 185 9.21 20.06 12.65
C ARG A 185 7.72 20.29 12.38
N ASP A 186 7.18 19.57 11.40
CA ASP A 186 5.77 19.56 11.08
C ASP A 186 5.34 18.13 10.76
N LEU A 187 4.40 17.61 11.56
CA LEU A 187 3.87 16.25 11.42
C LEU A 187 2.49 16.25 10.73
N LYS A 188 2.07 17.39 10.16
CA LYS A 188 0.80 17.49 9.45
C LYS A 188 0.95 16.96 8.02
N GLY A 189 0.04 16.07 7.65
CA GLY A 189 -0.24 15.75 6.24
C GLY A 189 -1.19 16.77 5.62
N TYR A 190 -1.14 16.91 4.30
CA TYR A 190 -1.95 17.88 3.56
C TYR A 190 -2.65 17.22 2.36
N ASN A 191 -3.97 17.40 2.29
CA ASN A 191 -4.76 17.06 1.11
C ASN A 191 -4.88 18.28 0.19
N VAL A 192 -4.92 18.06 -1.12
CA VAL A 192 -5.23 19.11 -2.10
C VAL A 192 -6.66 18.92 -2.59
N VAL A 193 -7.54 19.88 -2.33
CA VAL A 193 -8.97 19.81 -2.69
C VAL A 193 -9.34 20.98 -3.59
N ALA A 194 -10.08 20.69 -4.66
CA ALA A 194 -10.62 21.71 -5.57
C ALA A 194 -12.03 21.35 -6.04
N GLU A 195 -12.78 22.36 -6.51
CA GLU A 195 -14.19 22.18 -6.88
C GLU A 195 -14.57 22.87 -8.20
N ILE A 196 -15.47 22.24 -8.95
CA ILE A 196 -16.32 22.89 -9.94
C ILE A 196 -17.72 23.05 -9.30
N PRO A 197 -18.14 24.28 -8.96
CA PRO A 197 -19.42 24.50 -8.28
C PRO A 197 -20.62 24.05 -9.13
N GLY A 198 -21.57 23.39 -8.47
CA GLY A 198 -22.84 23.03 -9.09
C GLY A 198 -23.74 24.24 -9.34
N THR A 199 -24.61 24.16 -10.33
CA THR A 199 -25.51 25.26 -10.71
C THR A 199 -26.97 25.07 -10.31
N ASP A 200 -27.39 23.85 -10.00
CA ASP A 200 -28.78 23.56 -9.64
C ASP A 200 -29.07 24.02 -8.21
N ARG A 201 -30.14 24.80 -8.00
CA ARG A 201 -30.45 25.38 -6.68
C ARG A 201 -30.64 24.32 -5.58
N LYS A 202 -31.13 23.13 -5.93
CA LYS A 202 -31.38 22.04 -4.99
C LYS A 202 -30.18 21.11 -4.85
N LEU A 203 -29.45 20.87 -5.93
CA LEU A 203 -28.38 19.86 -5.96
C LEU A 203 -26.96 20.43 -5.80
N LYS A 204 -26.74 21.74 -5.91
CA LYS A 204 -25.39 22.32 -5.84
C LYS A 204 -24.67 22.12 -4.51
N SER A 205 -25.41 21.85 -3.44
CA SER A 205 -24.84 21.49 -2.14
C SER A 205 -24.43 20.03 -2.03
N GLU A 206 -24.90 19.17 -2.94
CA GLU A 206 -24.42 17.79 -3.06
C GLU A 206 -23.11 17.73 -3.84
N VAL A 207 -22.28 16.75 -3.50
CA VAL A 207 -20.94 16.56 -4.08
C VAL A 207 -20.80 15.21 -4.76
N VAL A 208 -20.24 15.23 -5.97
CA VAL A 208 -19.65 14.06 -6.63
C VAL A 208 -18.14 14.20 -6.52
N MET A 209 -17.51 13.21 -5.88
CA MET A 209 -16.09 13.25 -5.58
C MET A 209 -15.27 12.39 -6.54
N LEU A 210 -14.08 12.87 -6.89
CA LEU A 210 -13.04 12.19 -7.66
C LEU A 210 -11.74 12.23 -6.83
N GLY A 211 -10.94 11.17 -6.82
CA GLY A 211 -9.70 11.18 -6.06
C GLY A 211 -8.69 10.10 -6.40
N GLY A 212 -7.50 10.31 -5.84
CA GLY A 212 -6.32 9.46 -5.90
C GLY A 212 -5.26 10.11 -5.01
N HIS A 213 -4.34 9.32 -4.45
CA HIS A 213 -3.33 9.87 -3.55
C HIS A 213 -2.14 10.47 -4.28
N LEU A 214 -1.56 11.50 -3.66
CA LEU A 214 -0.50 12.34 -4.20
C LEU A 214 0.88 11.97 -3.65
N ASP A 215 0.94 11.30 -2.49
CA ASP A 215 2.17 10.76 -1.93
C ASP A 215 2.61 9.47 -2.64
N SER A 216 3.83 9.03 -2.37
CA SER A 216 4.38 7.78 -2.88
C SER A 216 5.52 7.28 -1.98
N TRP A 217 5.90 6.01 -2.12
CA TRP A 217 7.11 5.49 -1.47
C TRP A 217 8.40 6.22 -1.89
N HIS A 218 9.29 6.41 -0.92
CA HIS A 218 10.52 7.23 -1.02
C HIS A 218 11.58 6.68 -1.98
N SER A 219 11.56 5.39 -2.33
CA SER A 219 12.50 4.80 -3.27
C SER A 219 11.97 4.72 -4.71
N ALA A 220 10.72 5.10 -4.93
CA ALA A 220 10.07 5.15 -6.22
C ALA A 220 9.97 6.60 -6.73
N THR A 221 9.42 6.75 -7.94
CA THR A 221 9.10 8.06 -8.53
C THR A 221 7.61 8.39 -8.45
N GLY A 222 6.81 7.52 -7.84
CA GLY A 222 5.35 7.67 -7.71
C GLY A 222 4.58 7.62 -9.03
N ALA A 223 5.20 7.25 -10.15
CA ALA A 223 4.60 7.39 -11.48
C ALA A 223 3.31 6.56 -11.65
N THR A 224 3.36 5.29 -11.28
CA THR A 224 2.19 4.38 -11.33
C THR A 224 1.44 4.30 -10.01
N ASP A 225 2.02 4.81 -8.93
CA ASP A 225 1.52 4.68 -7.56
C ASP A 225 1.81 5.99 -6.81
N ASN A 226 0.99 7.04 -6.98
CA ASN A 226 -0.24 7.06 -7.80
C ASN A 226 -0.40 8.34 -8.65
N ALA A 227 0.71 8.86 -9.21
CA ALA A 227 0.65 9.98 -10.15
C ALA A 227 -0.23 9.66 -11.38
N ALA A 228 -0.29 8.39 -11.81
CA ALA A 228 -1.18 7.95 -12.89
C ALA A 228 -2.67 8.20 -12.55
N GLY A 229 -3.12 7.82 -11.36
CA GLY A 229 -4.50 8.07 -10.91
C GLY A 229 -4.78 9.57 -10.75
N VAL A 230 -3.87 10.29 -10.11
CA VAL A 230 -3.94 11.76 -9.97
C VAL A 230 -4.07 12.45 -11.32
N ALA A 231 -3.23 12.09 -12.30
CA ALA A 231 -3.26 12.67 -13.63
C ALA A 231 -4.61 12.45 -14.33
N VAL A 232 -5.17 11.23 -14.25
CA VAL A 232 -6.48 10.92 -14.83
C VAL A 232 -7.60 11.71 -14.15
N MET A 233 -7.59 11.81 -12.81
CA MET A 233 -8.61 12.57 -12.07
C MET A 233 -8.53 14.08 -12.39
N MET A 234 -7.32 14.64 -12.43
CA MET A 234 -7.10 16.03 -12.80
C MET A 234 -7.52 16.31 -14.25
N GLU A 235 -7.23 15.39 -15.17
CA GLU A 235 -7.61 15.51 -16.57
C GLU A 235 -9.13 15.43 -16.75
N ALA A 236 -9.82 14.56 -16.02
CA ALA A 236 -11.28 14.50 -16.02
C ALA A 236 -11.89 15.86 -15.61
N VAL A 237 -11.37 16.49 -14.54
CA VAL A 237 -11.80 17.83 -14.10
C VAL A 237 -11.49 18.89 -15.15
N ARG A 238 -10.31 18.84 -15.79
CA ARG A 238 -9.93 19.78 -16.86
C ARG A 238 -10.87 19.66 -18.06
N ILE A 239 -11.19 18.45 -18.51
CA ILE A 239 -12.12 18.18 -19.61
C ILE A 239 -13.51 18.71 -19.27
N LEU A 240 -14.03 18.41 -18.07
CA LEU A 240 -15.33 18.92 -17.62
C LEU A 240 -15.37 20.45 -17.64
N LYS A 241 -14.33 21.11 -17.13
CA LYS A 241 -14.22 22.58 -17.17
C LYS A 241 -14.14 23.12 -18.60
N ALA A 242 -13.33 22.50 -19.47
CA ALA A 242 -13.13 22.92 -20.85
C ALA A 242 -14.38 22.71 -21.74
N SER A 243 -15.21 21.71 -21.42
CA SER A 243 -16.45 21.43 -22.14
C SER A 243 -17.51 22.53 -21.99
N GLY A 244 -17.36 23.43 -21.01
CA GLY A 244 -18.36 24.46 -20.68
C GLY A 244 -19.65 23.90 -20.07
N LEU A 245 -19.70 22.60 -19.78
CA LEU A 245 -20.83 21.97 -19.09
C LEU A 245 -20.98 22.57 -17.69
N LYS A 246 -22.23 22.79 -17.30
CA LYS A 246 -22.61 23.31 -15.98
C LYS A 246 -23.17 22.15 -15.15
N PRO A 247 -22.37 21.51 -14.29
CA PRO A 247 -22.84 20.36 -13.54
C PRO A 247 -23.93 20.81 -12.56
N ARG A 248 -24.95 19.97 -12.36
CA ARG A 248 -26.03 20.27 -11.41
C ARG A 248 -25.52 20.22 -9.98
N ARG A 249 -24.73 19.18 -9.66
CA ARG A 249 -24.01 18.99 -8.40
C ARG A 249 -22.63 19.62 -8.46
N THR A 250 -22.06 19.90 -7.29
CA THR A 250 -20.65 20.28 -7.20
C THR A 250 -19.79 19.05 -7.48
N ILE A 251 -18.76 19.22 -8.30
CA ILE A 251 -17.74 18.18 -8.54
C ILE A 251 -16.53 18.56 -7.72
N ARG A 252 -16.09 17.69 -6.82
CA ARG A 252 -14.94 17.91 -5.94
C ARG A 252 -13.85 16.90 -6.26
N ILE A 253 -12.65 17.39 -6.55
CA ILE A 253 -11.46 16.54 -6.63
C ILE A 253 -10.69 16.64 -5.32
N ALA A 254 -10.23 15.50 -4.82
CA ALA A 254 -9.35 15.43 -3.67
C ALA A 254 -8.13 14.57 -4.02
N LEU A 255 -6.95 15.17 -3.92
CA LEU A 255 -5.67 14.50 -4.01
C LEU A 255 -5.18 14.27 -2.58
N TRP A 256 -5.18 13.01 -2.15
CA TRP A 256 -4.96 12.65 -0.76
C TRP A 256 -3.48 12.62 -0.43
N GLY A 257 -3.11 13.13 0.73
CA GLY A 257 -1.77 12.91 1.29
C GLY A 257 -1.76 11.73 2.25
N GLU A 258 -0.59 11.09 2.38
CA GLU A 258 -0.33 10.05 3.37
C GLU A 258 -1.26 8.82 3.24
N GLU A 259 -1.56 8.40 2.00
CA GLU A 259 -2.23 7.13 1.72
C GLU A 259 -1.33 5.96 2.15
N GLU A 260 -0.06 6.03 1.76
CA GLU A 260 0.92 4.94 1.91
C GLU A 260 1.25 4.67 3.39
N GLN A 261 0.98 5.67 4.23
CA GLN A 261 1.11 5.62 5.68
C GLN A 261 -0.11 5.00 6.38
N GLY A 262 -1.19 4.73 5.65
CA GLY A 262 -2.41 4.13 6.18
C GLY A 262 -3.65 5.01 6.04
N LEU A 263 -3.82 5.64 4.87
CA LEU A 263 -5.01 6.41 4.48
C LEU A 263 -5.24 7.65 5.36
N HIS A 264 -4.20 8.28 5.89
CA HIS A 264 -4.38 9.36 6.88
C HIS A 264 -5.12 10.55 6.30
N GLY A 265 -4.80 10.95 5.07
CA GLY A 265 -5.45 12.06 4.39
C GLY A 265 -6.96 11.88 4.22
N SER A 266 -7.38 10.78 3.58
CA SER A 266 -8.79 10.47 3.34
C SER A 266 -9.55 10.16 4.63
N ARG A 267 -8.98 9.39 5.57
CA ARG A 267 -9.61 9.11 6.87
C ARG A 267 -9.82 10.38 7.69
N ASN A 268 -8.84 11.28 7.73
CA ASN A 268 -8.98 12.55 8.42
C ASN A 268 -10.08 13.42 7.78
N TYR A 269 -10.14 13.45 6.45
CA TYR A 269 -11.18 14.16 5.71
C TYR A 269 -12.57 13.60 6.02
N VAL A 270 -12.78 12.29 5.90
CA VAL A 270 -14.07 11.65 6.22
C VAL A 270 -14.44 11.90 7.68
N LYS A 271 -13.50 11.73 8.62
CA LYS A 271 -13.72 12.01 10.04
C LYS A 271 -14.24 13.42 10.29
N ASN A 272 -13.70 14.40 9.57
CA ASN A 272 -14.06 15.80 9.77
C ASN A 272 -15.34 16.19 9.05
N HIS A 273 -15.64 15.62 7.89
CA HIS A 273 -16.76 16.03 7.04
C HIS A 273 -17.98 15.10 7.09
N PHE A 274 -17.79 13.79 7.13
CA PHE A 274 -18.88 12.84 6.87
C PHE A 274 -19.23 11.94 8.06
N ALA A 275 -18.26 11.30 8.70
CA ALA A 275 -18.54 10.39 9.82
C ALA A 275 -17.29 10.13 10.64
N ASP A 276 -17.42 10.03 11.97
CA ASP A 276 -16.31 9.56 12.79
C ASP A 276 -16.27 8.02 12.80
N PRO A 277 -15.23 7.37 12.22
CA PRO A 277 -15.16 5.92 12.11
C PRO A 277 -15.11 5.20 13.47
N ALA A 278 -14.75 5.89 14.55
CA ALA A 278 -14.75 5.31 15.90
C ALA A 278 -16.16 5.20 16.50
N THR A 279 -17.07 6.09 16.11
CA THR A 279 -18.44 6.14 16.68
C THR A 279 -19.53 5.79 15.68
N MET A 280 -19.20 5.78 14.38
CA MET A 280 -20.12 5.67 13.24
C MET A 280 -21.23 6.74 13.26
N LEU A 281 -21.04 7.85 13.96
CA LEU A 281 -21.95 8.98 13.94
C LEU A 281 -21.77 9.78 12.66
N LEU A 282 -22.81 9.79 11.84
CA LEU A 282 -22.88 10.57 10.61
C LEU A 282 -23.00 12.06 10.91
N LYS A 283 -22.29 12.86 10.13
CA LYS A 283 -22.37 14.32 10.11
C LYS A 283 -23.36 14.77 9.03
N PRO A 284 -23.93 15.99 9.13
CA PRO A 284 -24.90 16.48 8.15
C PRO A 284 -24.40 16.50 6.69
N ASP A 285 -23.09 16.66 6.47
CA ASP A 285 -22.54 16.67 5.12
C ASP A 285 -22.45 15.27 4.50
N HIS A 286 -22.59 14.18 5.28
CA HIS A 286 -22.63 12.81 4.74
C HIS A 286 -23.79 12.63 3.76
N GLU A 287 -24.98 13.16 4.10
CA GLU A 287 -26.16 13.09 3.23
C GLU A 287 -25.97 13.85 1.90
N LYS A 288 -24.97 14.72 1.82
CA LYS A 288 -24.65 15.50 0.62
C LYS A 288 -23.66 14.78 -0.30
N LEU A 289 -23.00 13.71 0.15
CA LEU A 289 -22.11 12.92 -0.68
C LEU A 289 -22.92 12.02 -1.61
N ALA A 290 -22.89 12.30 -2.91
CA ALA A 290 -23.65 11.55 -3.91
C ALA A 290 -22.88 10.33 -4.43
N ALA A 291 -21.56 10.46 -4.63
CA ALA A 291 -20.67 9.38 -5.06
C ALA A 291 -19.21 9.77 -4.82
N TYR A 292 -18.34 8.78 -4.65
CA TYR A 292 -16.89 8.94 -4.69
C TYR A 292 -16.26 7.94 -5.66
N PHE A 293 -15.44 8.43 -6.59
CA PHE A 293 -14.64 7.61 -7.47
C PHE A 293 -13.16 7.79 -7.14
N ASN A 294 -12.51 6.71 -6.74
CA ASN A 294 -11.07 6.67 -6.52
C ASN A 294 -10.39 5.92 -7.67
N LEU A 295 -9.23 6.40 -8.12
CA LEU A 295 -8.39 5.67 -9.06
C LEU A 295 -6.99 5.51 -8.50
N ASP A 296 -6.63 4.25 -8.24
CA ASP A 296 -5.36 3.87 -7.64
C ASP A 296 -4.99 2.43 -8.03
N ASN A 297 -4.92 2.20 -9.34
CA ASN A 297 -4.61 0.90 -9.91
C ASN A 297 -3.52 1.02 -10.99
N GLY A 298 -2.76 2.11 -10.94
CA GLY A 298 -1.75 2.48 -11.92
C GLY A 298 -2.27 2.82 -13.31
N ALA A 299 -1.39 2.72 -14.30
CA ALA A 299 -1.64 3.15 -15.68
C ALA A 299 -2.39 2.12 -16.55
N GLY A 300 -3.03 1.13 -15.91
CA GLY A 300 -3.77 0.09 -16.58
C GLY A 300 -4.96 0.62 -17.37
N LYS A 301 -5.34 -0.08 -18.44
CA LYS A 301 -6.57 0.24 -19.19
C LYS A 301 -7.79 0.01 -18.31
N ILE A 302 -8.65 1.03 -18.17
CA ILE A 302 -9.93 0.90 -17.46
C ILE A 302 -10.81 -0.12 -18.20
N ARG A 303 -11.23 -1.17 -17.49
CA ARG A 303 -12.11 -2.24 -18.02
C ARG A 303 -13.50 -2.23 -17.40
N GLY A 304 -13.70 -1.45 -16.35
CA GLY A 304 -14.91 -1.58 -15.54
C GLY A 304 -14.91 -0.74 -14.27
N ILE A 305 -15.98 -0.91 -13.49
CA ILE A 305 -16.24 -0.19 -12.24
C ILE A 305 -16.53 -1.23 -11.13
N TYR A 306 -15.92 -1.03 -9.97
CA TYR A 306 -16.27 -1.73 -8.73
C TYR A 306 -17.35 -0.92 -8.00
N ALA A 307 -18.52 -1.52 -7.79
CA ALA A 307 -19.65 -0.87 -7.12
C ALA A 307 -19.57 -0.93 -5.57
N GLN A 308 -18.49 -1.50 -5.01
CA GLN A 308 -18.28 -1.62 -3.56
C GLN A 308 -19.50 -2.21 -2.82
N GLY A 309 -20.06 -3.30 -3.34
CA GLY A 309 -21.21 -3.97 -2.71
C GLY A 309 -22.56 -3.26 -2.92
N ASN A 310 -22.58 -2.06 -3.51
CA ASN A 310 -23.81 -1.34 -3.80
C ASN A 310 -24.46 -1.85 -5.11
N GLU A 311 -25.31 -2.88 -5.00
CA GLU A 311 -26.04 -3.43 -6.15
C GLU A 311 -26.92 -2.40 -6.86
N THR A 312 -27.45 -1.42 -6.11
CA THR A 312 -28.43 -0.47 -6.65
C THR A 312 -27.83 0.46 -7.70
N VAL A 313 -26.52 0.70 -7.66
CA VAL A 313 -25.83 1.53 -8.65
C VAL A 313 -25.35 0.77 -9.88
N LYS A 314 -25.38 -0.58 -9.88
CA LYS A 314 -24.91 -1.36 -11.03
C LYS A 314 -25.64 -1.03 -12.33
N PRO A 315 -26.99 -0.96 -12.39
CA PRO A 315 -27.68 -0.63 -13.64
C PRO A 315 -27.31 0.77 -14.16
N ILE A 316 -27.07 1.72 -13.24
CA ILE A 316 -26.64 3.08 -13.56
C ILE A 316 -25.24 3.03 -14.17
N PHE A 317 -24.29 2.38 -13.50
CA PHE A 317 -22.91 2.23 -13.99
C PHE A 317 -22.83 1.46 -15.30
N THR A 318 -23.63 0.41 -15.48
CA THR A 318 -23.71 -0.33 -16.75
C THR A 318 -24.16 0.58 -17.89
N THR A 319 -25.15 1.44 -17.65
CA THR A 319 -25.62 2.40 -18.66
C THR A 319 -24.56 3.46 -18.95
N TRP A 320 -23.87 3.97 -17.93
CA TRP A 320 -22.80 4.96 -18.11
C TRP A 320 -21.57 4.40 -18.81
N LEU A 321 -21.29 3.11 -18.64
CA LEU A 321 -20.13 2.45 -19.21
C LEU A 321 -20.37 1.98 -20.65
N ALA A 322 -21.64 1.79 -21.06
CA ALA A 322 -22.01 1.29 -22.38
C ALA A 322 -21.35 2.03 -23.57
N PRO A 323 -21.17 3.37 -23.56
CA PRO A 323 -20.48 4.08 -24.64
C PRO A 323 -18.99 3.72 -24.81
N PHE A 324 -18.38 3.03 -23.84
CA PHE A 324 -16.97 2.65 -23.84
C PHE A 324 -16.76 1.15 -24.14
N ALA A 325 -17.80 0.45 -24.59
CA ALA A 325 -17.75 -0.99 -24.85
C ALA A 325 -16.76 -1.36 -25.97
N ASP A 326 -16.63 -0.52 -27.00
CA ASP A 326 -15.65 -0.66 -28.08
C ASP A 326 -14.20 -0.45 -27.59
N MET A 327 -14.03 0.39 -26.56
CA MET A 327 -12.80 0.50 -25.79
C MET A 327 -12.61 -0.67 -24.82
N GLY A 328 -13.52 -1.65 -24.77
CA GLY A 328 -13.41 -2.84 -23.93
C GLY A 328 -13.67 -2.58 -22.44
N ALA A 329 -14.24 -1.43 -22.07
CA ALA A 329 -14.73 -1.18 -20.72
C ALA A 329 -16.20 -1.62 -20.65
N THR A 330 -16.45 -2.77 -20.05
CA THR A 330 -17.78 -3.41 -20.07
C THR A 330 -18.19 -4.02 -18.73
N THR A 331 -17.27 -4.07 -17.75
CA THR A 331 -17.47 -4.84 -16.53
C THR A 331 -17.95 -3.95 -15.39
N VAL A 332 -19.10 -4.27 -14.79
CA VAL A 332 -19.51 -3.67 -13.52
C VAL A 332 -19.65 -4.79 -12.51
N THR A 333 -18.82 -4.76 -11.46
CA THR A 333 -18.78 -5.80 -10.43
C THR A 333 -19.25 -5.27 -9.09
N SER A 334 -19.99 -6.09 -8.34
CA SER A 334 -20.37 -5.79 -6.96
C SER A 334 -19.26 -6.05 -5.96
N ARG A 335 -18.15 -6.65 -6.41
CA ARG A 335 -17.02 -6.98 -5.54
C ARG A 335 -16.47 -5.72 -4.89
N ASN A 336 -16.06 -5.84 -3.62
CA ASN A 336 -15.32 -4.78 -2.95
C ASN A 336 -13.83 -4.90 -3.28
N THR A 337 -13.18 -3.75 -3.42
CA THR A 337 -11.72 -3.62 -3.38
C THR A 337 -11.32 -2.79 -2.17
N GLY A 338 -10.05 -2.75 -1.81
CA GLY A 338 -9.58 -2.03 -0.62
C GLY A 338 -8.17 -1.48 -0.79
N SER A 339 -7.53 -1.17 0.34
CA SER A 339 -6.14 -0.67 0.40
C SER A 339 -5.90 0.60 -0.42
N THR A 340 -6.88 1.52 -0.43
CA THR A 340 -6.75 2.88 -0.98
C THR A 340 -7.88 3.76 -0.44
N ASP A 341 -7.89 5.04 -0.77
CA ASP A 341 -8.66 6.10 -0.09
C ASP A 341 -10.18 5.93 -0.10
N HIS A 342 -10.77 5.16 -1.05
CA HIS A 342 -12.22 4.91 -1.02
C HIS A 342 -12.66 4.13 0.21
N VAL A 343 -11.77 3.35 0.82
CA VAL A 343 -12.07 2.59 2.04
C VAL A 343 -12.44 3.51 3.20
N ALA A 344 -11.95 4.75 3.21
CA ALA A 344 -12.35 5.70 4.25
C ALA A 344 -13.84 6.08 4.16
N PHE A 345 -14.47 5.90 2.99
CA PHE A 345 -15.86 6.31 2.69
C PHE A 345 -16.87 5.16 2.79
N ASP A 346 -16.41 3.91 2.93
CA ASP A 346 -17.23 2.70 3.09
C ASP A 346 -17.70 2.50 4.54
#